data_AF-A0A7Y4VB48-F1
#
_entry.id   AF-A0A7Y4VB48-F1
#
_cell.length_a   1.000
_cell.length_b   1.000
_cell.length_c   1.000
_cell.angle_alpha   90.00
_cell.angle_beta   90.00
_cell.angle_gamma   90.00
#
_symmetry.space_group_name_H-M   'P 1'
#
loop_
_entity.id
_entity.type
_entity.pdbx_description
1 polymer ?
#
loop_
_entity_poly.entity_id
_entity_poly.type
_entity_poly.pdbx_seq_one_letter_code
_entity_poly.pdbx_strand_id
1 'polypeptide(L)'
;MSREKYIAWIRPAKGYLEAMKLCCQELLDPKRNRLENDPTAPKGWEMGYYIENLISPIIYNIKHGIEVFLKGILFRFGTPNEKSHDLRELFASVKKIVLETDWQPIDMESGQKVIDQAEIDRVKTEVLNKLEPLIEYFYNNRILSEKLGMKDLPDPKNELFRYPNMRGDAPFDHIGFVNKLTEGDIKTIWEKIDEILRHLNDIGYLISVDARYKPRKS
;
A
#
# COMPACT_ATOMS: atom_id res chain seq x y z
N MET A 1 -15.89 -15.78 9.76
CA MET A 1 -14.47 -16.17 9.54
C MET A 1 -13.67 -15.87 10.81
N SER A 2 -12.65 -16.69 11.15
CA SER A 2 -11.85 -16.45 12.37
C SER A 2 -11.00 -15.17 12.25
N ARG A 3 -10.78 -14.51 13.39
CA ARG A 3 -9.88 -13.34 13.53
C ARG A 3 -8.48 -13.61 12.95
N GLU A 4 -8.04 -14.86 12.98
CA GLU A 4 -6.72 -15.30 12.49
C GLU A 4 -6.57 -15.11 10.98
N LYS A 5 -7.60 -15.47 10.18
CA LYS A 5 -7.55 -15.26 8.73
C LYS A 5 -7.44 -13.78 8.39
N TYR A 6 -8.22 -12.91 9.04
CA TYR A 6 -8.08 -11.46 8.85
C TYR A 6 -6.66 -10.96 9.16
N ILE A 7 -6.10 -11.35 10.31
CA ILE A 7 -4.73 -10.98 10.70
C ILE A 7 -3.70 -11.51 9.68
N ALA A 8 -3.91 -12.71 9.13
CA ALA A 8 -3.03 -13.31 8.14
C ALA A 8 -2.98 -12.55 6.80
N TRP A 9 -4.00 -11.76 6.47
CA TRP A 9 -3.97 -10.85 5.31
C TRP A 9 -3.41 -9.48 5.67
N ILE A 10 -3.85 -8.89 6.79
CA ILE A 10 -3.45 -7.54 7.17
C ILE A 10 -1.97 -7.44 7.53
N ARG A 11 -1.39 -8.45 8.20
CA ARG A 11 0.02 -8.40 8.61
C ARG A 11 0.98 -8.38 7.41
N PRO A 12 0.87 -9.28 6.41
CA PRO A 12 1.66 -9.17 5.19
C PRO A 12 1.45 -7.86 4.43
N ALA A 13 0.21 -7.37 4.36
CA ALA A 13 -0.10 -6.11 3.70
C ALA A 13 0.71 -4.92 4.26
N LYS A 14 0.75 -4.80 5.59
CA LYS A 14 1.58 -3.81 6.28
C LYS A 14 3.07 -4.07 6.05
N GLY A 15 3.48 -5.34 6.08
CA GLY A 15 4.86 -5.75 5.80
C GLY A 15 5.35 -5.27 4.44
N TYR A 16 4.53 -5.40 3.38
CA TYR A 16 4.88 -4.87 2.06
C TYR A 16 5.08 -3.35 2.08
N LEU A 17 4.13 -2.60 2.64
CA LEU A 17 4.21 -1.14 2.67
C LEU A 17 5.39 -0.62 3.51
N GLU A 18 5.62 -1.18 4.70
CA GLU A 18 6.76 -0.80 5.55
C GLU A 18 8.10 -1.17 4.89
N ALA A 19 8.19 -2.32 4.23
CA ALA A 19 9.39 -2.68 3.47
C ALA A 19 9.65 -1.67 2.35
N MET A 20 8.61 -1.17 1.66
CA MET A 20 8.80 -0.18 0.61
C MET A 20 9.22 1.19 1.17
N LYS A 21 8.77 1.56 2.38
CA LYS A 21 9.33 2.73 3.09
C LYS A 21 10.82 2.59 3.34
N LEU A 22 11.28 1.40 3.76
CA LEU A 22 12.70 1.12 3.93
C LEU A 22 13.45 1.24 2.59
N CYS A 23 12.93 0.66 1.52
CA CYS A 23 13.54 0.78 0.19
C CYS A 23 13.65 2.26 -0.27
N CYS A 24 12.62 3.07 -0.06
CA CYS A 24 12.71 4.51 -0.31
C CYS A 24 13.77 5.19 0.57
N GLN A 25 13.88 4.82 1.84
CA GLN A 25 14.92 5.38 2.72
C GLN A 25 16.33 5.02 2.27
N GLU A 26 16.56 3.79 1.80
CA GLU A 26 17.85 3.38 1.23
C GLU A 26 18.21 4.21 -0.02
N LEU A 27 17.22 4.55 -0.86
CA LEU A 27 17.43 5.42 -2.02
C LEU A 27 17.65 6.90 -1.65
N LEU A 28 17.13 7.36 -0.52
CA LEU A 28 17.25 8.76 -0.06
C LEU A 28 18.49 9.02 0.80
N ASP A 29 19.01 8.00 1.50
CA ASP A 29 20.17 8.13 2.38
C ASP A 29 21.30 7.18 1.95
N PRO A 30 22.23 7.65 1.08
CA PRO A 30 23.37 6.86 0.63
C PRO A 30 24.26 6.34 1.76
N LYS A 31 24.23 6.93 2.98
CA LYS A 31 25.00 6.42 4.13
C LYS A 31 24.43 5.11 4.68
N ARG A 32 23.17 4.77 4.37
CA ARG A 32 22.56 3.48 4.69
C ARG A 32 22.79 2.42 3.61
N ASN A 33 23.17 2.87 2.42
CA ASN A 33 23.64 2.05 1.31
C ASN A 33 25.07 1.51 1.61
N ARG A 34 25.17 0.75 2.70
CA ARG A 34 26.40 0.37 3.44
C ARG A 34 27.47 -0.34 2.62
N LEU A 35 27.15 -0.77 1.41
CA LEU A 35 27.92 -1.78 0.70
C LEU A 35 28.77 -1.23 -0.44
N GLU A 36 28.61 0.05 -0.80
CA GLU A 36 29.50 0.70 -1.79
C GLU A 36 30.94 0.88 -1.25
N ASN A 37 31.10 0.83 0.09
CA ASN A 37 32.40 0.95 0.78
C ASN A 37 32.70 -0.23 1.73
N ASP A 38 32.01 -1.37 1.62
CA ASP A 38 32.27 -2.52 2.50
C ASP A 38 33.54 -3.29 2.04
N PRO A 39 34.64 -3.27 2.82
CA PRO A 39 35.88 -3.94 2.45
C PRO A 39 35.76 -5.48 2.45
N THR A 40 34.65 -6.03 2.95
CA THR A 40 34.34 -7.46 2.96
C THR A 40 33.47 -7.90 1.79
N ALA A 41 33.01 -6.97 0.95
CA ALA A 41 32.23 -7.29 -0.25
C ALA A 41 33.08 -8.13 -1.24
N PRO A 42 32.51 -9.19 -1.85
CA PRO A 42 33.21 -9.95 -2.87
C PRO A 42 33.61 -9.04 -4.05
N LYS A 43 34.85 -9.15 -4.52
CA LYS A 43 35.34 -8.37 -5.68
C LYS A 43 34.38 -8.54 -6.88
N GLY A 44 33.87 -7.43 -7.39
CA GLY A 44 32.96 -7.40 -8.54
C GLY A 44 31.47 -7.38 -8.20
N TRP A 45 31.10 -7.36 -6.91
CA TRP A 45 29.73 -7.10 -6.49
C TRP A 45 29.50 -5.60 -6.31
N GLU A 46 28.77 -4.97 -7.24
CA GLU A 46 28.13 -3.68 -6.99
C GLU A 46 26.97 -3.92 -6.02
N MET A 47 27.22 -3.70 -4.73
CA MET A 47 26.24 -3.98 -3.68
C MET A 47 25.41 -2.74 -3.28
N GLY A 48 25.43 -1.68 -4.08
CA GLY A 48 24.57 -0.52 -3.90
C GLY A 48 23.13 -0.81 -4.31
N TYR A 49 22.18 -0.30 -3.53
CA TYR A 49 20.79 -0.19 -3.95
C TYR A 49 20.62 1.07 -4.81
N TYR A 50 20.42 0.89 -6.11
CA TYR A 50 20.16 1.99 -7.03
C TYR A 50 18.70 2.07 -7.45
N ILE A 51 18.31 3.23 -7.97
CA ILE A 51 16.92 3.52 -8.33
C ILE A 51 16.40 2.54 -9.38
N GLU A 52 17.23 2.17 -10.35
CA GLU A 52 16.98 1.17 -11.38
C GLU A 52 16.67 -0.22 -10.81
N ASN A 53 17.22 -0.56 -9.65
CA ASN A 53 16.99 -1.85 -9.01
C ASN A 53 15.72 -1.85 -8.17
N LEU A 54 15.40 -0.71 -7.53
CA LEU A 54 14.38 -0.65 -6.49
C LEU A 54 13.05 -0.02 -6.91
N ILE A 55 13.01 0.88 -7.89
CA ILE A 55 11.77 1.64 -8.15
C ILE A 55 10.59 0.74 -8.60
N SER A 56 10.88 -0.24 -9.46
CA SER A 56 9.85 -1.15 -9.96
C SER A 56 9.29 -2.05 -8.85
N PRO A 57 10.11 -2.75 -8.05
CA PRO A 57 9.59 -3.48 -6.90
C PRO A 57 8.93 -2.56 -5.87
N ILE A 58 9.38 -1.31 -5.69
CA ILE A 58 8.70 -0.32 -4.84
C ILE A 58 7.26 -0.12 -5.29
N ILE A 59 7.05 0.31 -6.54
CA ILE A 59 5.70 0.63 -7.03
C ILE A 59 4.80 -0.62 -7.02
N TYR A 60 5.32 -1.77 -7.47
CA TYR A 60 4.59 -3.03 -7.48
C TYR A 60 4.11 -3.45 -6.08
N ASN A 61 5.00 -3.42 -5.08
CA ASN A 61 4.68 -3.88 -3.73
C ASN A 61 3.82 -2.88 -2.96
N ILE A 62 3.87 -1.58 -3.27
CA ILE A 62 2.90 -0.63 -2.72
C ILE A 62 1.48 -1.02 -3.14
N LYS A 63 1.27 -1.21 -4.45
CA LYS A 63 -0.02 -1.62 -5.00
C LYS A 63 -0.48 -2.95 -4.42
N HIS A 64 0.43 -3.93 -4.34
CA HIS A 64 0.12 -5.22 -3.76
C HIS A 64 -0.20 -5.14 -2.26
N GLY A 65 0.51 -4.31 -1.50
CA GLY A 65 0.20 -4.04 -0.09
C GLY A 65 -1.20 -3.47 0.10
N ILE A 66 -1.59 -2.49 -0.71
CA ILE A 66 -2.97 -1.93 -0.73
C ILE A 66 -3.97 -3.04 -1.06
N GLU A 67 -3.75 -3.78 -2.14
CA GLU A 67 -4.61 -4.87 -2.60
C GLU A 67 -4.88 -5.91 -1.50
N VAL A 68 -3.80 -6.44 -0.89
CA VAL A 68 -3.86 -7.46 0.16
C VAL A 68 -4.60 -6.92 1.38
N PHE A 69 -4.40 -5.65 1.74
CA PHE A 69 -5.11 -5.02 2.84
C PHE A 69 -6.62 -4.95 2.59
N LEU A 70 -7.01 -4.45 1.42
CA LEU A 70 -8.42 -4.31 1.03
C LEU A 70 -9.11 -5.68 0.96
N LYS A 71 -8.45 -6.68 0.35
CA LYS A 71 -8.94 -8.07 0.36
C LYS A 71 -9.13 -8.57 1.78
N GLY A 72 -8.18 -8.33 2.67
CA GLY A 72 -8.29 -8.70 4.09
C GLY A 72 -9.57 -8.17 4.74
N ILE A 73 -9.96 -6.92 4.45
CA ILE A 73 -11.23 -6.34 4.89
C ILE A 73 -12.42 -7.06 4.26
N LEU A 74 -12.44 -7.23 2.94
CA LEU A 74 -13.55 -7.89 2.25
C LEU A 74 -13.80 -9.31 2.78
N PHE A 75 -12.73 -10.08 2.98
CA PHE A 75 -12.77 -11.37 3.64
C PHE A 75 -13.42 -11.29 5.03
N ARG A 76 -13.00 -10.30 5.82
CA ARG A 76 -13.47 -10.07 7.19
C ARG A 76 -14.97 -9.78 7.27
N PHE A 77 -15.57 -9.26 6.20
CA PHE A 77 -17.01 -9.01 6.05
C PHE A 77 -17.77 -10.10 5.28
N GLY A 78 -17.11 -11.19 4.89
CA GLY A 78 -17.76 -12.30 4.19
C GLY A 78 -18.02 -12.05 2.71
N THR A 79 -17.36 -11.07 2.12
CA THR A 79 -17.44 -10.72 0.68
C THR A 79 -16.08 -10.89 -0.01
N PRO A 80 -15.39 -12.05 0.14
CA PRO A 80 -14.03 -12.21 -0.35
C PRO A 80 -13.93 -11.98 -1.86
N ASN A 81 -12.93 -11.19 -2.27
CA ASN A 81 -12.60 -10.96 -3.67
C ASN A 81 -11.13 -11.34 -3.91
N GLU A 82 -10.86 -12.65 -3.97
CA GLU A 82 -9.49 -13.16 -4.14
C GLU A 82 -8.89 -12.86 -5.52
N LYS A 83 -9.75 -12.77 -6.54
CA LYS A 83 -9.34 -12.75 -7.95
C LYS A 83 -9.09 -11.34 -8.50
N SER A 84 -9.78 -10.31 -7.98
CA SER A 84 -9.56 -8.96 -8.47
C SER A 84 -8.21 -8.43 -7.98
N HIS A 85 -7.48 -7.74 -8.85
CA HIS A 85 -6.28 -6.98 -8.51
C HIS A 85 -6.55 -5.46 -8.68
N ASP A 86 -7.79 -5.11 -9.01
CA ASP A 86 -8.18 -3.75 -9.31
C ASP A 86 -8.39 -2.97 -8.00
N LEU A 87 -7.46 -2.06 -7.72
CA LEU A 87 -7.50 -1.27 -6.49
C LEU A 87 -8.75 -0.40 -6.38
N ARG A 88 -9.31 0.09 -7.50
CA ARG A 88 -10.53 0.90 -7.49
C ARG A 88 -11.73 0.05 -7.10
N GLU A 89 -11.87 -1.12 -7.72
CA GLU A 89 -12.97 -2.05 -7.43
C GLU A 89 -12.93 -2.51 -5.96
N LEU A 90 -11.74 -2.91 -5.49
CA LEU A 90 -11.52 -3.34 -4.12
C LEU A 90 -11.79 -2.20 -3.13
N PHE A 91 -11.30 -1.00 -3.42
CA PHE A 91 -11.52 0.16 -2.54
C PHE A 91 -12.97 0.60 -2.52
N ALA A 92 -13.66 0.64 -3.65
CA ALA A 92 -15.09 0.97 -3.71
C ALA A 92 -15.92 0.00 -2.86
N SER A 93 -15.56 -1.29 -2.90
CA SER A 93 -16.21 -2.33 -2.08
C SER A 93 -15.97 -2.12 -0.58
N VAL A 94 -14.72 -1.82 -0.18
CA VAL A 94 -14.38 -1.51 1.22
C VAL A 94 -15.04 -0.20 1.67
N LYS A 95 -15.01 0.85 0.86
CA LYS A 95 -15.64 2.15 1.11
C LYS A 95 -17.13 1.97 1.38
N LYS A 96 -17.82 1.17 0.56
CA LYS A 96 -19.23 0.82 0.77
C LYS A 96 -19.46 0.15 2.13
N ILE A 97 -18.65 -0.86 2.47
CA ILE A 97 -18.73 -1.54 3.77
C ILE A 97 -18.57 -0.54 4.92
N VAL A 98 -17.55 0.33 4.86
CA VAL A 98 -17.29 1.30 5.93
C VAL A 98 -18.45 2.29 6.08
N LEU A 99 -19.04 2.76 4.98
CA LEU A 99 -20.12 3.73 5.02
C LEU A 99 -21.46 3.12 5.50
N GLU A 100 -21.82 1.95 4.98
CA GLU A 100 -23.12 1.30 5.21
C GLU A 100 -23.16 0.50 6.53
N THR A 101 -22.00 0.15 7.08
CA THR A 101 -21.96 -0.51 8.38
C THR A 101 -22.39 0.48 9.47
N ASP A 102 -23.34 0.02 10.31
CA ASP A 102 -23.75 0.70 11.53
C ASP A 102 -22.70 0.46 12.62
N TRP A 103 -21.74 1.37 12.77
CA TRP A 103 -20.68 1.28 13.77
C TRP A 103 -21.16 1.83 15.09
N GLN A 104 -20.85 1.13 16.16
CA GLN A 104 -21.21 1.56 17.51
C GLN A 104 -19.95 2.00 18.24
N PRO A 105 -19.99 3.09 19.02
CA PRO A 105 -18.90 3.47 19.91
C PRO A 105 -18.52 2.33 20.86
N ILE A 106 -17.23 2.17 21.13
CA ILE A 106 -16.70 1.13 22.01
C ILE A 106 -15.73 1.79 22.98
N ASP A 107 -16.06 1.67 24.27
CA ASP A 107 -15.15 1.94 25.36
C ASP A 107 -14.38 0.65 25.67
N MET A 108 -13.05 0.69 25.54
CA MET A 108 -12.19 -0.46 25.83
C MET A 108 -11.39 -0.19 27.10
N GLU A 109 -11.35 -1.17 28.01
CA GLU A 109 -10.56 -1.08 29.24
C GLU A 109 -9.07 -0.85 28.93
N SER A 110 -8.44 0.01 29.74
CA SER A 110 -7.01 0.40 29.82
C SER A 110 -6.11 0.13 28.59
N GLY A 111 -5.69 1.20 27.91
CA GLY A 111 -4.53 1.21 27.00
C GLY A 111 -4.83 1.08 25.50
N GLN A 112 -6.09 0.97 25.11
CA GLN A 112 -6.51 0.96 23.70
C GLN A 112 -7.18 2.29 23.32
N LYS A 113 -7.15 2.68 22.03
CA LYS A 113 -7.83 3.90 21.57
C LYS A 113 -9.35 3.70 21.68
N VAL A 114 -10.05 4.56 22.40
CA VAL A 114 -11.51 4.60 22.38
C VAL A 114 -11.96 4.86 20.93
N ILE A 115 -12.95 4.10 20.44
CA ILE A 115 -13.67 4.48 19.22
C ILE A 115 -14.96 5.14 19.68
N ASP A 116 -14.95 6.47 19.69
CA ASP A 116 -16.15 7.27 19.89
C ASP A 116 -16.83 7.58 18.55
N GLN A 117 -17.98 8.27 18.61
CA GLN A 117 -18.70 8.66 17.40
C GLN A 117 -17.87 9.60 16.51
N ALA A 118 -17.07 10.48 17.11
CA ALA A 118 -16.23 11.41 16.35
C ALA A 118 -15.17 10.67 15.53
N GLU A 119 -14.58 9.61 16.07
CA GLU A 119 -13.62 8.77 15.36
C GLU A 119 -14.29 7.97 14.24
N ILE A 120 -15.49 7.42 14.47
CA ILE A 120 -16.29 6.76 13.42
C ILE A 120 -16.57 7.74 12.27
N ASP A 121 -17.03 8.95 12.58
CA ASP A 121 -17.36 9.97 11.61
C ASP A 121 -16.10 10.44 10.86
N ARG A 122 -14.97 10.60 11.54
CA ARG A 122 -13.67 10.89 10.93
C ARG A 122 -13.27 9.82 9.92
N VAL A 123 -13.42 8.53 10.27
CA VAL A 123 -13.11 7.46 9.32
C VAL A 123 -14.03 7.52 8.10
N LYS A 124 -15.35 7.70 8.30
CA LYS A 124 -16.34 7.77 7.21
C LYS A 124 -16.15 8.97 6.29
N THR A 125 -15.70 10.11 6.81
CA THR A 125 -15.67 11.38 6.07
C THR A 125 -14.27 11.80 5.65
N GLU A 126 -13.28 11.71 6.54
CA GLU A 126 -11.94 12.23 6.27
C GLU A 126 -11.01 11.13 5.73
N VAL A 127 -10.95 9.98 6.41
CA VAL A 127 -9.99 8.92 6.08
C VAL A 127 -10.27 8.35 4.68
N LEU A 128 -11.53 8.03 4.37
CA LEU A 128 -11.90 7.51 3.05
C LEU A 128 -11.61 8.52 1.93
N ASN A 129 -11.91 9.81 2.16
CA ASN A 129 -11.68 10.87 1.17
C ASN A 129 -10.19 11.17 0.96
N LYS A 130 -9.33 10.98 1.96
CA LYS A 130 -7.88 11.11 1.83
C LYS A 130 -7.23 9.88 1.21
N LEU A 131 -7.75 8.69 1.48
CA LEU A 131 -7.20 7.45 0.94
C LEU A 131 -7.51 7.24 -0.55
N GLU A 132 -8.70 7.63 -0.99
CA GLU A 132 -9.12 7.50 -2.40
C GLU A 132 -8.12 8.11 -3.40
N PRO A 133 -7.68 9.38 -3.30
CA PRO A 133 -6.72 9.95 -4.24
C PRO A 133 -5.34 9.28 -4.17
N LEU A 134 -4.95 8.69 -3.04
CA LEU A 134 -3.72 7.92 -2.92
C LEU A 134 -3.82 6.60 -3.70
N ILE A 135 -4.95 5.90 -3.58
CA ILE A 135 -5.22 4.69 -4.36
C ILE A 135 -5.26 5.01 -5.85
N GLU A 136 -5.91 6.11 -6.23
CA GLU A 136 -5.95 6.60 -7.61
C GLU A 136 -4.55 6.91 -8.15
N TYR A 137 -3.67 7.49 -7.34
CA TYR A 137 -2.30 7.78 -7.74
C TYR A 137 -1.56 6.52 -8.20
N PHE A 138 -1.63 5.45 -7.42
CA PHE A 138 -0.95 4.19 -7.72
C PHE A 138 -1.70 3.33 -8.75
N TYR A 139 -3.03 3.38 -8.78
CA TYR A 139 -3.83 2.68 -9.80
C TYR A 139 -3.53 3.20 -11.20
N ASN A 140 -3.46 4.53 -11.38
CA ASN A 140 -3.18 5.18 -12.66
C ASN A 140 -1.69 5.34 -12.97
N ASN A 141 -0.81 4.84 -12.08
CA ASN A 141 0.65 5.01 -12.16
C ASN A 141 1.05 6.48 -12.40
N ARG A 142 0.47 7.44 -11.67
CA ARG A 142 0.63 8.89 -11.98
C ARG A 142 2.07 9.36 -12.04
N ILE A 143 2.96 8.81 -11.22
CA ILE A 143 4.40 9.10 -11.29
C ILE A 143 4.98 8.86 -12.69
N LEU A 144 4.51 7.82 -13.39
CA LEU A 144 4.91 7.52 -14.76
C LEU A 144 4.48 8.65 -15.70
N SER A 145 3.20 9.03 -15.63
CA SER A 145 2.58 10.04 -16.48
C SER A 145 3.22 11.41 -16.28
N GLU A 146 3.50 11.78 -15.03
CA GLU A 146 4.20 13.00 -14.66
C GLU A 146 5.64 13.04 -15.23
N LYS A 147 6.37 11.92 -15.21
CA LYS A 147 7.77 11.87 -15.67
C LYS A 147 7.91 11.73 -17.18
N LEU A 148 7.04 10.95 -17.81
CA LEU A 148 7.10 10.70 -19.24
C LEU A 148 6.27 11.69 -20.06
N GLY A 149 5.48 12.57 -19.42
CA GLY A 149 4.59 13.50 -20.13
C GLY A 149 3.49 12.78 -20.90
N MET A 150 3.07 11.63 -20.40
CA MET A 150 2.05 10.78 -21.04
C MET A 150 0.74 10.83 -20.25
N LYS A 151 -0.35 10.31 -20.85
CA LYS A 151 -1.62 10.15 -20.14
C LYS A 151 -1.47 9.16 -18.99
N ASP A 152 -2.37 9.28 -18.00
CA ASP A 152 -2.56 8.29 -16.94
C ASP A 152 -2.65 6.89 -17.55
N LEU A 153 -1.93 5.94 -16.95
CA LEU A 153 -1.85 4.55 -17.41
C LEU A 153 -2.42 3.63 -16.33
N PRO A 154 -3.74 3.37 -16.32
CA PRO A 154 -4.35 2.41 -15.42
C PRO A 154 -3.67 1.04 -15.47
N ASP A 155 -3.44 0.43 -14.31
CA ASP A 155 -2.91 -0.92 -14.21
C ASP A 155 -3.74 -1.74 -13.21
N PRO A 156 -4.94 -2.20 -13.64
CA PRO A 156 -5.90 -2.94 -12.82
C PRO A 156 -5.44 -4.35 -12.46
N LYS A 157 -4.36 -4.85 -13.08
CA LYS A 157 -3.80 -6.17 -12.78
C LYS A 157 -2.53 -6.12 -11.94
N ASN A 158 -2.07 -4.91 -11.58
CA ASN A 158 -0.77 -4.69 -10.94
C ASN A 158 0.39 -5.38 -11.68
N GLU A 159 0.34 -5.38 -13.01
CA GLU A 159 1.34 -6.08 -13.79
C GLU A 159 2.44 -5.12 -14.24
N LEU A 160 2.20 -3.82 -14.36
CA LEU A 160 3.07 -2.88 -15.08
C LEU A 160 4.54 -2.92 -14.60
N PHE A 161 4.75 -2.98 -13.29
CA PHE A 161 6.08 -2.97 -12.64
C PHE A 161 6.58 -4.33 -12.12
N ARG A 162 5.85 -5.43 -12.41
CA ARG A 162 6.17 -6.76 -11.87
C ARG A 162 7.48 -7.37 -12.40
N TYR A 163 7.75 -7.20 -13.70
CA TYR A 163 8.95 -7.74 -14.38
C TYR A 163 9.46 -6.77 -15.47
N PRO A 164 10.15 -5.68 -15.09
CA PRO A 164 10.58 -4.64 -16.04
C PRO A 164 11.54 -5.18 -17.12
N ASN A 165 12.44 -6.10 -16.75
CA ASN A 165 13.51 -6.59 -17.62
C ASN A 165 13.04 -7.59 -18.69
N MET A 166 11.77 -8.00 -18.68
CA MET A 166 11.22 -9.07 -19.52
C MET A 166 10.20 -8.56 -20.54
N ARG A 167 10.10 -7.24 -20.75
CA ARG A 167 9.02 -6.65 -21.55
C ARG A 167 9.56 -5.82 -22.71
N GLY A 168 9.85 -6.48 -23.82
CA GLY A 168 10.01 -5.83 -25.12
C GLY A 168 8.76 -5.05 -25.58
N ASP A 169 7.59 -5.36 -25.00
CA ASP A 169 6.29 -4.73 -25.30
C ASP A 169 5.75 -3.87 -24.14
N ALA A 170 6.62 -3.40 -23.22
CA ALA A 170 6.15 -2.50 -22.16
C ALA A 170 5.49 -1.25 -22.78
N PRO A 171 4.32 -0.81 -22.29
CA PRO A 171 3.61 0.34 -22.87
C PRO A 171 4.29 1.68 -22.55
N PHE A 172 5.49 1.67 -21.98
CA PHE A 172 6.26 2.85 -21.61
C PHE A 172 7.77 2.57 -21.67
N ASP A 173 8.54 3.65 -21.87
CA ASP A 173 10.00 3.63 -21.79
C ASP A 173 10.46 3.54 -20.33
N HIS A 174 10.81 2.33 -19.89
CA HIS A 174 11.25 2.09 -18.50
C HIS A 174 12.58 2.77 -18.18
N ILE A 175 13.57 2.72 -19.08
CA ILE A 175 14.87 3.34 -18.86
C ILE A 175 14.71 4.86 -18.81
N GLY A 176 13.97 5.45 -19.75
CA GLY A 176 13.66 6.87 -19.75
C GLY A 176 12.84 7.31 -18.54
N PHE A 177 11.98 6.44 -18.00
CA PHE A 177 11.26 6.72 -16.75
C PHE A 177 12.22 6.76 -15.56
N VAL A 178 13.04 5.71 -15.38
CA VAL A 178 14.02 5.61 -14.28
C VAL A 178 14.97 6.81 -14.29
N ASN A 179 15.52 7.17 -15.45
CA ASN A 179 16.47 8.27 -15.60
C ASN A 179 15.88 9.66 -15.31
N LYS A 180 14.55 9.81 -15.32
CA LYS A 180 13.88 11.08 -15.03
C LYS A 180 13.44 11.21 -13.57
N LEU A 181 13.56 10.15 -12.79
CA LEU A 181 13.22 10.19 -11.37
C LEU A 181 14.29 10.94 -10.60
N THR A 182 13.83 11.70 -9.61
CA THR A 182 14.63 12.53 -8.72
C THR A 182 14.47 12.06 -7.29
N GLU A 183 15.37 12.49 -6.41
CA GLU A 183 15.24 12.30 -4.97
C GLU A 183 13.88 12.82 -4.44
N GLY A 184 13.40 13.96 -4.96
CA GLY A 184 12.10 14.52 -4.61
C GLY A 184 10.92 13.60 -4.95
N ASP A 185 11.05 12.79 -6.00
CA ASP A 185 10.02 11.81 -6.38
C ASP A 185 10.02 10.62 -5.43
N ILE A 186 11.20 10.15 -5.03
CA ILE A 186 11.33 9.07 -4.04
C ILE A 186 10.77 9.52 -2.69
N LYS A 187 11.05 10.76 -2.28
CA LYS A 187 10.46 11.37 -1.09
C LYS A 187 8.94 11.44 -1.18
N THR A 188 8.41 11.87 -2.33
CA THR A 188 6.97 11.91 -2.58
C THR A 188 6.33 10.51 -2.47
N ILE A 189 6.97 9.47 -3.02
CA ILE A 189 6.50 8.09 -2.87
C ILE A 189 6.50 7.70 -1.38
N TRP A 190 7.61 7.94 -0.68
CA TRP A 190 7.76 7.60 0.74
C TRP A 190 6.67 8.24 1.61
N GLU A 191 6.40 9.53 1.42
CA GLU A 191 5.34 10.27 2.11
C GLU A 191 3.97 9.66 1.82
N LYS A 192 3.66 9.34 0.55
CA LYS A 192 2.40 8.67 0.18
C LYS A 192 2.23 7.30 0.84
N ILE A 193 3.30 6.52 0.97
CA ILE A 193 3.22 5.23 1.69
C ILE A 193 2.86 5.45 3.16
N ASP A 194 3.44 6.47 3.80
CA ASP A 194 3.13 6.82 5.19
C ASP A 194 1.65 7.22 5.35
N GLU A 195 1.14 8.05 4.43
CA GLU A 195 -0.28 8.43 4.41
C GLU A 195 -1.20 7.22 4.19
N ILE A 196 -0.87 6.33 3.25
CA ILE A 196 -1.61 5.09 3.00
C ILE A 196 -1.63 4.23 4.26
N LEU A 197 -0.48 3.98 4.89
CA LEU A 197 -0.37 3.16 6.09
C LEU A 197 -1.23 3.73 7.22
N ARG A 198 -1.17 5.04 7.45
CA ARG A 198 -1.99 5.71 8.46
C ARG A 198 -3.49 5.52 8.20
N HIS A 199 -3.95 5.77 6.98
CA HIS A 199 -5.38 5.66 6.64
C HIS A 199 -5.88 4.22 6.62
N LEU A 200 -5.08 3.27 6.13
CA LEU A 200 -5.40 1.85 6.22
C LEU A 200 -5.43 1.39 7.68
N ASN A 201 -4.52 1.87 8.54
CA ASN A 201 -4.54 1.58 9.96
C ASN A 201 -5.80 2.11 10.65
N ASP A 202 -6.26 3.31 10.33
CA ASP A 202 -7.51 3.88 10.84
C ASP A 202 -8.71 2.98 10.50
N ILE A 203 -8.84 2.57 9.23
CA ILE A 203 -9.90 1.65 8.78
C ILE A 203 -9.76 0.28 9.47
N GLY A 204 -8.54 -0.27 9.49
CA GLY A 204 -8.25 -1.57 10.08
C GLY A 204 -8.52 -1.59 11.59
N TYR A 205 -8.31 -0.46 12.28
CA TYR A 205 -8.60 -0.30 13.70
C TYR A 205 -10.11 -0.37 13.94
N LEU A 206 -10.89 0.45 13.23
CA LEU A 206 -12.36 0.45 13.26
C LEU A 206 -12.94 -0.96 13.08
N ILE A 207 -12.44 -1.70 12.09
CA ILE A 207 -12.86 -3.08 11.80
C ILE A 207 -12.44 -4.08 12.89
N SER A 208 -11.26 -3.88 13.49
CA SER A 208 -10.68 -4.83 14.43
C SER A 208 -11.36 -4.84 15.79
N VAL A 209 -11.88 -3.69 16.22
CA VAL A 209 -12.51 -3.53 17.54
C VAL A 209 -14.01 -3.80 17.51
N ASP A 210 -14.64 -3.80 16.33
CA ASP A 210 -16.07 -4.08 16.17
C ASP A 210 -16.49 -5.42 16.81
N ALA A 211 -17.23 -5.31 17.91
CA ALA A 211 -17.58 -6.42 18.81
C ALA A 211 -18.59 -7.43 18.21
N ARG A 212 -19.17 -7.15 17.03
CA ARG A 212 -20.05 -8.06 16.29
C ARG A 212 -19.35 -9.32 15.78
N TYR A 213 -18.04 -9.42 16.00
CA TYR A 213 -17.21 -10.57 15.66
C TYR A 213 -16.51 -11.19 16.87
N LYS A 214 -17.22 -11.29 18.00
CA LYS A 214 -17.14 -12.57 18.71
C LYS A 214 -17.58 -13.64 17.69
N PRO A 215 -16.73 -14.61 17.30
CA PRO A 215 -17.19 -15.67 16.42
C PRO A 215 -18.45 -16.26 17.05
N ARG A 216 -19.55 -16.35 16.28
CA ARG A 216 -20.74 -17.07 16.74
C ARG A 216 -20.22 -18.40 17.28
N LYS A 217 -20.43 -18.67 18.57
CA LYS A 217 -20.24 -20.00 19.12
C LYS A 217 -21.18 -20.89 18.31
N SER A 218 -20.61 -21.68 17.39
CA SER A 218 -21.26 -22.86 16.83
C SER A 218 -21.47 -23.87 17.94
#